data_AF-A0A1H6W2M8-F1
#
_entry.id   AF-A0A1H6W2M8-F1
#
_cell.length_a   1.000
_cell.length_b   1.000
_cell.length_c   1.000
_cell.angle_alpha   90.00
_cell.angle_beta   90.00
_cell.angle_gamma   90.00
#
_symmetry.space_group_name_H-M   'P 1'
#
loop_
_entity.id
_entity.type
_entity.pdbx_description
1 polymer ?
#
loop_
_entity_poly.entity_id
_entity_poly.type
_entity_poly.pdbx_seq_one_letter_code
_entity_poly.pdbx_strand_id
1 'polypeptide(L)'
;MSTNLEGIINPPIDSLLEAADSKYGLVIFGAKRARQINAYYAQLHEGLFEYVGPLVDTKLNEKSLSIALREINEGLLVSTPIEPAE
;
A
#
# COMPACT_ATOMS: atom_id res chain seq x y z
N MET A 1 -12.26 -25.30 3.25
CA MET A 1 -12.14 -24.60 4.55
C MET A 1 -11.97 -23.13 4.24
N SER A 2 -12.94 -22.29 4.60
CA SER A 2 -12.84 -20.85 4.41
C SER A 2 -11.82 -20.32 5.41
N THR A 3 -10.57 -20.13 4.97
CA THR A 3 -9.54 -19.46 5.77
C THR A 3 -9.94 -17.99 5.89
N ASN A 4 -10.65 -17.63 6.96
CA ASN A 4 -10.83 -16.23 7.33
C ASN A 4 -9.46 -15.69 7.73
N LEU A 5 -8.86 -14.89 6.85
CA LEU A 5 -7.59 -14.26 7.10
C LEU A 5 -7.82 -13.03 7.99
N GLU A 6 -7.14 -12.98 9.13
CA GLU A 6 -7.27 -11.91 10.12
C GLU A 6 -5.92 -11.27 10.44
N GLY A 7 -5.94 -9.96 10.75
CA GLY A 7 -4.73 -9.24 11.13
C GLY A 7 -3.69 -9.20 10.01
N ILE A 8 -2.43 -9.49 10.35
CA ILE A 8 -1.27 -9.30 9.46
C ILE A 8 -1.26 -10.24 8.24
N ILE A 9 -1.98 -11.37 8.30
CA ILE A 9 -2.07 -12.34 7.21
C ILE A 9 -3.18 -12.00 6.20
N ASN A 10 -3.87 -10.86 6.40
CA ASN A 10 -4.87 -10.33 5.48
C ASN A 10 -4.41 -8.97 4.96
N PRO A 11 -4.19 -8.81 3.64
CA PRO A 11 -4.39 -9.78 2.55
C PRO A 11 -3.37 -10.94 2.54
N PRO A 12 -3.70 -12.09 1.90
CA PRO A 12 -2.78 -13.21 1.79
C PRO A 12 -1.54 -12.84 0.97
N ILE A 13 -0.39 -13.34 1.41
CA ILE A 13 0.88 -13.01 0.76
C ILE A 13 0.96 -13.50 -0.69
N ASP A 14 0.32 -14.62 -1.02
CA ASP A 14 0.34 -15.16 -2.37
C ASP A 14 -0.31 -14.20 -3.37
N SER A 15 -1.46 -13.60 -3.02
CA SER A 15 -2.13 -12.58 -3.83
C SER A 15 -1.30 -11.29 -3.96
N LEU A 16 -0.60 -10.90 -2.89
CA LEU A 16 0.30 -9.74 -2.96
C LEU A 16 1.50 -9.97 -3.87
N LEU A 17 1.99 -11.20 -3.96
CA LEU A 17 3.11 -11.56 -4.83
C LEU A 17 2.71 -11.62 -6.30
N GLU A 18 1.42 -11.77 -6.63
CA GLU A 18 0.93 -11.63 -8.00
C GLU A 18 1.04 -10.18 -8.51
N ALA A 19 0.96 -9.21 -7.60
CA ALA A 19 1.01 -7.77 -7.92
C ALA A 19 2.44 -7.17 -7.97
N ALA A 20 3.48 -7.95 -7.66
CA ALA A 20 4.86 -7.46 -7.59
C ALA A 20 5.87 -8.46 -8.15
N ASP A 21 6.91 -7.96 -8.83
CA ASP A 21 7.89 -8.81 -9.52
C ASP A 21 8.69 -9.74 -8.59
N SER A 22 8.84 -9.36 -7.31
CA SER A 22 9.57 -10.15 -6.31
C SER A 22 9.13 -9.78 -4.90
N LYS A 23 9.50 -10.63 -3.93
CA LYS A 23 9.31 -10.34 -2.48
C LYS A 23 9.92 -9.00 -2.08
N TYR A 24 11.10 -8.68 -2.61
CA TYR A 24 11.77 -7.40 -2.34
C TYR A 24 11.05 -6.23 -3.01
N GLY A 25 10.55 -6.43 -4.24
CA GLY A 25 9.72 -5.47 -4.96
C GLY A 25 8.47 -5.11 -4.16
N LEU A 26 7.77 -6.11 -3.63
CA LEU A 26 6.58 -5.91 -2.78
C LEU A 26 6.88 -5.08 -1.53
N VAL A 27 8.02 -5.31 -0.87
CA VAL A 27 8.43 -4.53 0.31
C VAL A 27 8.58 -3.05 -0.05
N ILE A 28 9.27 -2.75 -1.15
CA ILE A 28 9.47 -1.36 -1.60
C ILE A 28 8.14 -0.74 -2.05
N PHE A 29 7.32 -1.48 -2.79
CA PHE A 29 6.04 -1.02 -3.29
C PHE A 29 5.10 -0.62 -2.14
N GLY A 30 4.89 -1.53 -1.19
CA GLY A 30 4.08 -1.28 0.00
C GLY A 30 4.66 -0.17 0.87
N ALA A 31 5.97 -0.14 1.10
CA ALA A 31 6.61 0.87 1.94
C ALA A 31 6.52 2.28 1.35
N LYS A 32 6.76 2.44 0.04
CA LYS A 32 6.62 3.74 -0.64
C LYS A 32 5.19 4.24 -0.57
N ARG A 33 4.22 3.38 -0.86
CA ARG A 33 2.81 3.75 -0.79
C ARG A 33 2.37 4.11 0.63
N ALA A 34 2.79 3.33 1.63
CA ALA A 34 2.51 3.62 3.04
C ALA A 34 3.01 5.00 3.47
N ARG A 35 4.18 5.44 2.96
CA ARG A 35 4.71 6.79 3.22
C ARG A 35 3.84 7.89 2.59
N GLN A 36 3.33 7.68 1.36
CA GLN A 36 2.40 8.63 0.73
C GLN A 36 1.13 8.80 1.57
N ILE A 37 0.54 7.69 2.02
CA ILE A 37 -0.67 7.71 2.87
C ILE A 37 -0.39 8.41 4.20
N ASN A 38 0.77 8.13 4.82
CA ASN A 38 1.15 8.76 6.07
C ASN A 38 1.38 10.28 5.92
N ALA A 39 2.04 10.70 4.83
CA ALA A 39 2.25 12.11 4.52
C ALA A 39 0.92 12.83 4.25
N TYR A 40 0.00 12.19 3.53
CA TYR A 40 -1.35 12.69 3.32
C TYR A 40 -2.06 13.00 4.64
N TYR A 41 -2.05 12.07 5.61
CA TYR A 41 -2.67 12.33 6.91
C TYR A 41 -1.97 13.42 7.72
N ALA A 42 -0.64 13.56 7.60
CA ALA A 42 0.11 14.61 8.27
C ALA A 42 -0.19 16.01 7.70
N GLN A 43 -0.37 16.11 6.38
CA GLN A 43 -0.62 17.37 5.66
C GLN A 43 -2.11 17.72 5.52
N LEU A 44 -3.03 16.84 5.95
CA LEU A 44 -4.47 17.02 5.76
C LEU A 44 -5.00 18.35 6.31
N HIS A 45 -4.40 18.82 7.41
CA HIS A 45 -4.77 20.09 8.05
C HIS A 45 -4.04 21.32 7.46
N GLU A 46 -2.97 21.10 6.70
CA GLU A 46 -2.16 22.16 6.11
C GLU A 46 -2.68 22.59 4.72
N GLY A 47 -3.62 21.85 4.13
CA GLY A 47 -4.23 22.18 2.83
C GLY A 47 -3.31 21.95 1.63
N LEU A 48 -2.17 21.29 1.85
CA LEU A 48 -1.21 20.90 0.83
C LEU A 48 -1.58 19.51 0.30
N PHE A 49 -2.10 19.45 -0.93
CA PHE A 49 -2.51 18.20 -1.59
C PHE A 49 -1.37 17.57 -2.40
N GLU A 50 -0.19 17.41 -1.78
CA GLU A 50 0.97 16.81 -2.46
C GLU A 50 0.83 15.29 -2.65
N TYR A 51 0.16 14.61 -1.71
CA TYR A 51 0.02 13.15 -1.70
C TYR A 51 -1.44 12.72 -1.85
N VAL A 52 -1.63 11.61 -2.55
CA VAL A 52 -2.93 10.97 -2.70
C VAL A 52 -3.21 10.13 -1.46
N GLY A 53 -4.37 10.40 -0.83
CA GLY A 53 -4.86 9.64 0.32
C GLY A 53 -5.22 8.19 0.00
N PRO A 54 -5.79 7.46 0.99
CA PRO A 54 -6.23 6.09 0.80
C PRO A 54 -7.21 5.92 -0.37
N LEU A 55 -7.03 4.86 -1.15
CA LEU A 55 -7.91 4.49 -2.28
C LEU A 55 -8.96 3.43 -1.89
N VAL A 56 -8.79 2.82 -0.72
CA VAL A 56 -9.74 1.86 -0.14
C VAL A 56 -10.34 2.42 1.15
N ASP A 57 -11.48 1.88 1.55
CA ASP A 57 -12.08 2.21 2.84
C ASP A 57 -11.15 1.86 3.99
N THR A 58 -10.88 2.84 4.86
CA THR A 58 -9.98 2.71 6.01
C THR A 58 -10.73 2.54 7.31
N LYS A 59 -10.22 1.69 8.20
CA LYS A 59 -10.72 1.57 9.57
C LYS A 59 -10.07 2.61 10.49
N LEU A 60 -10.73 2.91 11.60
CA LEU A 60 -10.16 3.77 12.64
C LEU A 60 -8.82 3.19 13.13
N ASN A 61 -7.77 4.01 13.18
CA ASN A 61 -6.42 3.64 13.59
C ASN A 61 -5.75 2.55 12.73
N GLU A 62 -6.23 2.30 11.51
CA GLU A 62 -5.57 1.42 10.57
C GLU A 62 -4.19 1.98 10.18
N LYS A 63 -3.17 1.13 10.17
CA LYS A 63 -1.81 1.56 9.86
C LYS A 63 -1.66 1.78 8.36
N SER A 64 -0.92 2.81 7.95
CA SER A 64 -0.73 3.15 6.53
C SER A 64 -0.19 1.99 5.69
N LEU A 65 0.63 1.11 6.27
CA LEU A 65 1.12 -0.09 5.59
C LEU A 65 0.02 -1.12 5.35
N SER A 66 -0.92 -1.29 6.29
CA SER A 66 -2.08 -2.17 6.12
C SER A 66 -2.95 -1.72 4.96
N ILE A 67 -3.20 -0.40 4.90
CA ILE A 67 -3.97 0.22 3.82
C ILE A 67 -3.25 0.01 2.47
N ALA A 68 -1.94 0.29 2.41
CA ALA A 68 -1.15 0.11 1.21
C ALA A 68 -1.19 -1.33 0.67
N LEU A 69 -1.10 -2.35 1.54
CA LEU A 69 -1.18 -3.75 1.11
C LEU A 69 -2.57 -4.11 0.57
N ARG A 70 -3.64 -3.56 1.14
CA ARG A 70 -5.00 -3.75 0.61
C ARG A 70 -5.19 -3.10 -0.75
N GLU A 71 -4.69 -1.88 -0.94
CA GLU A 71 -4.73 -1.19 -2.24
C GLU A 71 -3.96 -1.96 -3.32
N ILE A 72 -2.81 -2.54 -2.98
CA ILE A 72 -2.04 -3.42 -3.88
C ILE A 72 -2.86 -4.66 -4.23
N ASN A 73 -3.48 -5.30 -3.24
CA ASN A 73 -4.31 -6.49 -3.45
C ASN A 73 -5.57 -6.22 -4.29
N GLU A 74 -6.13 -5.01 -4.23
CA GLU A 74 -7.25 -4.58 -5.07
C GLU A 74 -6.82 -4.10 -6.47
N GLY A 75 -5.52 -4.10 -6.78
CA GLY A 75 -4.99 -3.70 -8.09
C GLY A 75 -5.16 -2.21 -8.39
N LEU A 76 -5.27 -1.37 -7.36
CA LEU A 76 -5.52 0.08 -7.51
C LEU A 76 -4.23 0.89 -7.78
N LEU A 77 -3.08 0.24 -7.76
CA LEU A 77 -1.76 0.86 -7.82
C LEU A 77 -0.90 0.25 -8.91
N VAL A 78 -0.03 1.07 -9.50
CA VAL A 78 0.95 0.65 -10.50
C VAL A 78 2.34 0.91 -9.95
N SER A 79 3.22 -0.10 -10.04
CA SER A 79 4.64 0.02 -9.73
C SER A 79 5.44 0.11 -11.03
N THR A 80 6.25 1.16 -11.17
CA THR A 80 7.15 1.35 -12.30
C THR A 80 8.61 1.24 -11.84
N PRO A 81 9.44 0.40 -12.50
CA PRO A 81 10.87 0.37 -12.26
C PRO A 81 11.50 1.75 -12.51
N ILE A 82 12.50 2.11 -11.73
CA ILE A 82 13.30 3.31 -11.99
C ILE A 82 14.39 2.90 -12.97
N GLU A 83 14.38 3.49 -14.16
CA GLU A 83 15.50 3.34 -15.09
C GLU A 83 16.74 4.01 -14.48
N PRO A 84 17.91 3.36 -14.51
CA PRO A 84 19.13 3.99 -14.01
C PRO A 84 19.42 5.24 -14.82
N ALA A 85 19.71 6.35 -14.13
CA ALA A 85 20.20 7.56 -14.79
C ALA A 85 21.54 7.23 -15.45
N GLU A 86 21.65 7.46 -16.76
CA GLU A 86 22.91 7.40 -17.51
C GLU A 86 23.94 8.40 -16.97
#